data_AF-T1CQ73-F1
#
_entry.id   AF-T1CQ73-F1
#
_cell.length_a   1.000
_cell.length_b   1.000
_cell.length_c   1.000
_cell.angle_alpha   90.00
_cell.angle_beta   90.00
_cell.angle_gamma   90.00
#
_symmetry.space_group_name_H-M   'P 1'
#
loop_
_entity.id
_entity.type
_entity.pdbx_description
1 polymer ?
#
loop_
_entity_poly.entity_id
_entity_poly.type
_entity_poly.pdbx_seq_one_letter_code
_entity_poly.pdbx_strand_id
1 'polypeptide(L)'
;VNVPPERQAMVGYGSFARVLDMLEGAIGAREYLVDDRFSAADVYVGSQLGFGMQFGMIDQRPAFARYWAALEARPAKRRAEQLDGAMA
;
A
#
# COMPACT_ATOMS: atom_id res chain seq x y z
N VAL A 1 8.79 -11.69 6.84
CA VAL A 1 9.31 -12.07 8.18
C VAL A 1 8.20 -12.76 8.95
N ASN A 2 8.40 -14.01 9.38
CA ASN A 2 7.47 -14.68 10.29
C ASN A 2 7.90 -14.34 11.74
N VAL A 3 7.02 -13.66 12.48
CA VAL A 3 7.27 -13.28 13.88
C VAL A 3 6.48 -14.23 14.78
N PRO A 4 7.15 -15.08 15.57
CA PRO A 4 6.44 -16.01 16.44
C PRO A 4 5.65 -15.25 17.52
N PRO A 5 4.50 -15.78 17.98
CA PRO A 5 3.56 -15.07 18.86
C PRO A 5 4.22 -14.40 20.08
N GLU A 6 5.14 -15.11 20.73
CA GLU A 6 5.86 -14.67 21.92
C GLU A 6 6.82 -13.50 21.68
N ARG A 7 7.20 -13.23 20.42
CA ARG A 7 8.10 -12.12 20.04
C ARG A 7 7.38 -10.96 19.37
N GLN A 8 6.06 -11.02 19.18
CA GLN A 8 5.31 -9.95 18.51
C GLN A 8 5.43 -8.59 19.22
N ALA A 9 5.51 -8.58 20.55
CA ALA A 9 5.70 -7.35 21.32
C ALA A 9 7.10 -6.74 21.12
N MET A 10 8.11 -7.56 20.82
CA MET A 10 9.50 -7.12 20.68
C MET A 10 9.78 -6.43 19.34
N VAL A 11 9.00 -6.73 18.30
CA VAL A 11 9.18 -6.15 16.96
C VAL A 11 8.44 -4.82 16.75
N GLY A 12 7.64 -4.38 17.72
CA GLY A 12 6.94 -3.08 17.71
C GLY A 12 5.73 -2.99 16.77
N TYR A 13 5.72 -3.70 15.64
CA TYR A 13 4.58 -3.72 14.69
C TYR A 13 3.68 -4.95 14.83
N GLY A 14 3.99 -5.87 15.76
CA GLY A 14 3.25 -7.10 15.97
C GLY A 14 3.53 -8.15 14.90
N SER A 15 2.74 -8.17 13.83
CA SER A 15 2.87 -9.13 12.73
C SER A 15 2.51 -8.49 11.40
N PHE A 16 2.99 -9.07 10.30
CA PHE A 16 2.69 -8.58 8.96
C PHE A 16 1.17 -8.61 8.67
N ALA A 17 0.50 -9.70 9.04
CA ALA A 17 -0.96 -9.83 8.90
C ALA A 17 -1.70 -8.72 9.66
N ARG A 18 -1.32 -8.44 10.91
CA ARG A 18 -1.94 -7.37 11.72
C ARG A 18 -1.74 -5.99 11.09
N VAL A 19 -0.59 -5.73 10.48
CA VAL A 19 -0.34 -4.47 9.76
C VAL A 19 -1.26 -4.36 8.55
N LEU A 20 -1.43 -5.42 7.77
CA LEU A 20 -2.35 -5.42 6.63
C LEU A 20 -3.81 -5.22 7.09
N ASP A 21 -4.25 -5.90 8.15
CA ASP A 21 -5.61 -5.73 8.68
C ASP A 21 -5.86 -4.29 9.17
N MET A 22 -4.87 -3.68 9.83
CA MET A 22 -4.94 -2.28 10.23
C MET A 22 -5.02 -1.34 9.02
N LEU A 23 -4.15 -1.55 8.01
CA LEU A 23 -4.13 -0.75 6.80
C LEU A 23 -5.45 -0.86 6.02
N GLU A 24 -6.05 -2.05 5.96
CA GLU A 24 -7.35 -2.26 5.31
C GLU A 24 -8.44 -1.46 6.01
N GLY A 25 -8.47 -1.47 7.35
CA GLY A 25 -9.39 -0.65 8.13
C GLY A 25 -9.14 0.86 7.97
N ALA A 26 -7.87 1.29 7.93
CA ALA A 26 -7.49 2.69 7.77
C ALA A 26 -7.86 3.23 6.38
N ILE A 27 -7.61 2.45 5.32
CA ILE A 27 -8.02 2.77 3.95
C ILE A 27 -9.54 2.76 3.85
N GLY A 28 -10.19 1.71 4.35
CA GLY A 28 -11.64 1.57 4.38
C GLY A 28 -12.31 2.02 3.09
N ALA A 29 -13.17 3.04 3.18
CA ALA A 29 -13.82 3.70 2.05
C ALA A 29 -13.16 5.03 1.62
N ARG A 30 -12.06 5.43 2.26
CA ARG A 30 -11.36 6.70 1.97
C ARG A 30 -10.70 6.67 0.61
N GLU A 31 -10.54 7.86 0.02
CA GLU A 31 -9.79 8.06 -1.23
C GLU A 31 -8.28 8.09 -0.97
N TYR A 32 -7.87 8.72 0.13
CA TYR A 32 -6.48 8.84 0.57
C TYR A 32 -6.30 8.33 1.99
N LEU A 33 -5.07 7.96 2.34
CA LEU A 33 -4.73 7.39 3.64
C LEU A 33 -4.80 8.43 4.76
N VAL A 34 -4.52 9.70 4.45
CA VAL A 34 -4.48 10.79 5.43
C VAL A 34 -5.53 11.83 5.07
N ASP A 35 -6.67 11.76 5.76
CA ASP A 35 -7.80 12.66 5.58
C ASP A 35 -8.29 12.67 4.11
N ASP A 36 -8.79 13.79 3.61
CA ASP A 36 -9.31 13.92 2.25
C ASP A 36 -8.28 14.47 1.25
N ARG A 37 -6.98 14.31 1.51
CA ARG A 37 -5.92 14.81 0.61
C ARG A 37 -4.83 13.79 0.32
N PHE A 38 -4.38 13.80 -0.92
CA PHE A 38 -3.19 13.04 -1.31
C PHE A 38 -1.94 13.57 -0.60
N SER A 39 -1.10 12.65 -0.18
CA SER A 39 0.12 12.92 0.58
C SER A 39 1.25 11.96 0.22
N ALA A 40 2.43 12.20 0.80
CA ALA A 40 3.56 11.26 0.69
C ALA A 40 3.23 9.87 1.28
N ALA A 41 2.28 9.77 2.22
CA ALA A 41 1.84 8.50 2.78
C ALA A 41 1.18 7.63 1.70
N ASP A 42 0.40 8.24 0.80
CA ASP A 42 -0.24 7.54 -0.31
C ASP A 42 0.78 7.03 -1.33
N VAL A 43 1.82 7.82 -1.62
CA VAL A 43 2.94 7.37 -2.46
C VAL A 43 3.61 6.15 -1.84
N TYR A 44 4.01 6.24 -0.58
CA TYR A 44 4.82 5.21 0.08
C TYR A 44 4.03 3.92 0.36
N VAL A 45 2.84 4.03 0.94
CA VAL A 45 2.00 2.87 1.27
C VAL A 45 1.34 2.31 0.01
N GLY A 46 0.84 3.18 -0.87
CA GLY A 46 0.23 2.77 -2.13
C GLY A 46 1.19 1.96 -2.99
N SER A 47 2.44 2.41 -3.14
CA SER A 47 3.43 1.67 -3.96
C SER A 47 3.77 0.31 -3.37
N GLN A 48 3.86 0.18 -2.04
CA GLN A 48 4.09 -1.11 -1.38
C GLN A 48 2.91 -2.06 -1.56
N LEU A 49 1.68 -1.57 -1.46
CA LEU A 49 0.48 -2.38 -1.71
C LEU A 49 0.39 -2.80 -3.17
N GLY A 50 0.59 -1.87 -4.11
CA GLY A 50 0.56 -2.13 -5.55
C GLY A 50 1.59 -3.20 -5.95
N PHE A 51 2.85 -2.99 -5.59
CA PHE A 51 3.93 -3.94 -5.85
C PHE A 51 3.69 -5.28 -5.14
N GLY A 52 3.31 -5.24 -3.86
CA GLY A 52 3.03 -6.42 -3.05
C GLY A 52 1.94 -7.29 -3.66
N MET A 53 0.85 -6.68 -4.14
CA MET A 53 -0.23 -7.39 -4.83
C MET A 53 0.18 -7.90 -6.21
N GLN A 54 0.91 -7.09 -6.99
CA GLN A 54 1.36 -7.47 -8.33
C GLN A 54 2.24 -8.73 -8.32
N PHE A 55 3.08 -8.88 -7.30
CA PHE A 55 3.99 -10.03 -7.15
C PHE A 55 3.47 -11.11 -6.18
N GLY A 56 2.21 -11.02 -5.73
CA GLY A 56 1.57 -12.04 -4.88
C GLY A 56 2.15 -12.13 -3.46
N MET A 57 2.86 -11.10 -2.98
CA MET A 57 3.35 -11.01 -1.61
C MET A 57 2.29 -10.51 -0.62
N ILE A 58 1.29 -9.77 -1.14
CA ILE A 58 0.14 -9.26 -0.39
C ILE A 58 -1.12 -9.75 -1.10
N ASP A 59 -2.08 -10.28 -0.32
CA ASP A 59 -3.37 -10.69 -0.85
C ASP A 59 -4.11 -9.52 -1.51
N GLN A 60 -4.78 -9.79 -2.63
CA GLN A 60 -5.61 -8.80 -3.32
C GLN A 60 -6.92 -8.54 -2.57
N ARG A 61 -6.85 -7.79 -1.48
CA ARG A 61 -8.03 -7.36 -0.74
C ARG A 61 -8.78 -6.28 -1.52
N PRO A 62 -10.13 -6.28 -1.55
CA PRO A 62 -10.90 -5.30 -2.33
C PRO A 62 -10.58 -3.84 -1.99
N ALA A 63 -10.34 -3.52 -0.72
CA ALA A 63 -9.98 -2.17 -0.31
C ALA A 63 -8.62 -1.73 -0.87
N PHE A 64 -7.63 -2.62 -0.86
CA PHE A 64 -6.30 -2.35 -1.41
C PHE A 64 -6.33 -2.22 -2.93
N ALA A 65 -7.06 -3.11 -3.62
CA ALA A 65 -7.20 -3.04 -5.07
C ALA A 65 -7.85 -1.72 -5.52
N ARG A 66 -8.94 -1.31 -4.86
CA ARG A 66 -9.61 -0.02 -5.11
C ARG A 66 -8.65 1.15 -4.88
N TYR A 67 -7.99 1.15 -3.73
CA TYR A 67 -7.08 2.22 -3.33
C TYR A 67 -5.88 2.34 -4.29
N TRP A 68 -5.24 1.22 -4.62
CA TRP A 68 -4.14 1.19 -5.58
C TRP A 68 -4.58 1.65 -6.97
N ALA A 69 -5.73 1.18 -7.48
CA ALA A 69 -6.22 1.57 -8.80
C ALA A 69 -6.41 3.09 -8.92
N ALA A 70 -6.90 3.76 -7.87
CA ALA A 70 -7.03 5.21 -7.83
C ALA A 70 -5.66 5.90 -7.91
N LEU A 71 -4.66 5.41 -7.17
CA LEU A 71 -3.30 5.96 -7.18
C LEU A 71 -2.57 5.70 -8.51
N GLU A 72 -2.75 4.51 -9.08
CA GLU A 72 -2.19 4.10 -10.36
C GLU A 72 -2.76 4.94 -11.52
N ALA A 73 -4.03 5.31 -11.45
CA ALA A 73 -4.68 6.14 -12.46
C ALA A 73 -4.24 7.61 -12.41
N ARG A 74 -3.51 8.05 -11.36
CA ARG A 74 -3.11 9.45 -11.21
C ARG A 74 -2.25 9.91 -12.41
N PRO A 75 -2.56 11.07 -13.02
CA PRO A 75 -1.77 11.60 -14.13
C PRO A 75 -0.28 11.76 -13.82
N ALA A 76 0.05 12.14 -12.57
CA ALA A 76 1.44 12.27 -12.13
C ALA A 76 2.19 10.93 -12.09
N LYS A 77 1.54 9.84 -11.67
CA LYS A 77 2.14 8.50 -11.66
C LYS A 77 2.40 8.03 -13.08
N ARG A 78 1.40 8.14 -13.97
CA ARG A 78 1.55 7.79 -15.40
C ARG A 78 2.65 8.61 -16.07
N ARG A 79 2.76 9.90 -15.75
CA ARG A 79 3.86 10.74 -16.23
C ARG A 79 5.22 10.26 -15.75
N ALA A 80 5.34 9.86 -14.47
CA ALA A 80 6.59 9.31 -13.95
C ALA A 80 7.00 8.03 -14.71
N GLU A 81 6.07 7.11 -14.93
CA GLU A 81 6.35 5.88 -15.70
C GLU A 81 6.75 6.15 -17.15
N GLN A 82 6.16 7.15 -17.79
CA GLN A 82 6.56 7.56 -19.15
C GLN A 82 7.99 8.08 -19.18
N LEU A 83 8.40 8.83 -18.15
CA LEU A 83 9.77 9.33 -18.03
C LEU A 83 10.74 8.19 -17.74
N ASP A 84 10.39 7.27 -16.83
CA ASP A 84 11.21 6.09 -16.51
C ASP A 84 11.39 5.19 -17.73
N GLY A 85 10.31 4.93 -18.48
CA GLY A 85 10.35 4.13 -19.70
C GLY A 85 11.13 4.79 -20.84
N ALA A 86 11.22 6.11 -20.89
CA ALA A 86 12.03 6.82 -21.89
C ALA A 86 13.53 6.81 -21.58
N MET A 87 13.93 6.43 -20.35
CA MET A 87 15.33 6.30 -19.92
C MET A 87 15.88 4.87 -20.02
N ALA A 88 15.02 3.89 -20.34
CA ALA A 88 15.38 2.48 -20.48
C ALA A 88 15.80 2.15 -21.93
#